data_AF-A0A380TB09-F1
#
_entry.id   AF-A0A380TB09-F1
#
_cell.length_a   1.000
_cell.length_b   1.000
_cell.length_c   1.000
_cell.angle_alpha   90.00
_cell.angle_beta   90.00
_cell.angle_gamma   90.00
#
_symmetry.space_group_name_H-M   'P 1'
#
loop_
_entity.id
_entity.type
_entity.pdbx_description
1 polymer ?
#
loop_
_entity_poly.entity_id
_entity_poly.type
_entity_poly.pdbx_seq_one_letter_code
_entity_poly.pdbx_strand_id
1 'polypeptide(L)'
;MTRDAREHEVCARTDAAGAVSVAEDPPLWLQSLDPAGATRIDVRPHLAAGRDPFDDIMALACPLRVGGALIIEAPFDPVPLRTVLAEHGFETFAKRIEAGHWRLWCLRQHAPKVTPPARGSTAGGATVWREDDGIHIDVRGLPAPAPLVAIVRLIESGDHAGTVVAHLDRDPVHLYPELAERNWSATSLPGDANEVRLRLTKAPT
;
A
#
# COMPACT_ATOMS: atom_id res chain seq x y z
N MET A 1 19.90 -14.40 59.12
CA MET A 1 18.61 -14.92 58.63
C MET A 1 17.63 -13.75 58.66
N THR A 2 17.59 -12.96 57.58
CA THR A 2 16.62 -11.87 57.44
C THR A 2 15.82 -12.12 56.17
N ARG A 3 14.53 -11.99 56.37
CA ARG A 3 13.38 -12.39 55.57
C ARG A 3 13.18 -11.37 54.43
N ASP A 4 12.93 -11.90 53.24
CA ASP A 4 11.81 -11.58 52.37
C ASP A 4 11.38 -10.10 52.23
N ALA A 5 11.70 -9.51 51.07
CA ALA A 5 11.00 -8.38 50.47
C ALA A 5 11.31 -8.35 48.98
N ARG A 6 10.75 -9.31 48.23
CA ARG A 6 10.88 -9.34 46.76
C ARG A 6 9.64 -9.93 46.09
N GLU A 7 8.54 -9.18 46.18
CA GLU A 7 7.32 -9.30 45.37
C GLU A 7 6.82 -7.85 45.21
N HIS A 8 6.32 -7.33 44.09
CA HIS A 8 5.57 -7.91 42.98
C HIS A 8 5.40 -6.76 41.96
N GLU A 9 5.68 -6.95 40.67
CA GLU A 9 4.82 -6.41 39.59
C GLU A 9 5.19 -7.07 38.25
N VAL A 10 4.57 -8.22 38.01
CA VAL A 10 4.43 -8.83 36.69
C VAL A 10 3.20 -8.18 36.06
N CYS A 11 3.40 -7.21 35.17
CA CYS A 11 2.44 -6.85 34.12
C CYS A 11 3.09 -5.94 33.07
N ALA A 12 3.82 -6.53 32.12
CA ALA A 12 3.98 -5.93 30.80
C ALA A 12 4.12 -7.05 29.77
N ARG A 13 2.99 -7.28 29.08
CA ARG A 13 2.88 -8.11 27.90
C ARG A 13 3.81 -7.55 26.82
N THR A 14 4.92 -8.23 26.58
CA THR A 14 5.79 -8.00 25.43
C THR A 14 5.20 -8.71 24.22
N ASP A 15 4.78 -7.94 23.21
CA ASP A 15 4.81 -8.30 21.79
C ASP A 15 4.77 -6.97 21.00
N ALA A 16 5.92 -6.40 20.65
CA ALA A 16 6.66 -6.65 19.40
C ALA A 16 5.91 -6.21 18.12
N ALA A 17 5.83 -4.89 17.91
CA ALA A 17 5.76 -4.33 16.56
C ALA A 17 6.67 -3.09 16.52
N GLY A 18 7.89 -3.30 16.05
CA GLY A 18 8.92 -2.27 16.00
C GLY A 18 8.51 -1.10 15.11
N ALA A 19 8.34 0.07 15.72
CA ALA A 19 8.50 1.32 15.02
C ALA A 19 9.99 1.68 15.08
N VAL A 20 10.73 1.28 14.05
CA VAL A 20 12.05 1.86 13.81
C VAL A 20 11.80 3.36 13.60
N SER A 21 12.10 4.14 14.64
CA SER A 21 12.20 5.60 14.55
C SER A 21 13.48 5.91 13.79
N VAL A 22 13.45 5.77 12.47
CA VAL A 22 14.53 6.31 11.65
C VAL A 22 14.37 7.83 11.73
N ALA A 23 15.41 8.49 12.22
CA ALA A 23 15.59 9.93 12.02
C ALA A 23 15.82 10.13 10.52
N GLU A 24 14.75 10.10 9.73
CA GLU A 24 14.81 10.32 8.29
C GLU A 24 15.08 11.80 8.06
N ASP A 25 16.10 12.07 7.24
CA ASP A 25 16.37 13.39 6.70
C ASP A 25 15.09 13.97 6.11
N PRO A 26 14.79 15.28 6.29
CA PRO A 26 13.57 15.86 5.76
C PRO A 26 13.53 15.61 4.24
N PRO A 27 12.51 14.89 3.75
CA PRO A 27 12.45 14.52 2.35
C PRO A 27 12.38 15.77 1.47
N LEU A 28 12.90 15.70 0.25
CA LEU A 28 13.05 16.87 -0.63
C LEU A 28 11.72 17.60 -0.91
N TRP A 29 10.61 16.87 -0.89
CA TRP A 29 9.28 17.45 -1.03
C TRP A 29 8.90 18.34 0.15
N LEU A 30 9.38 18.06 1.38
CA LEU A 30 9.12 18.87 2.56
C LEU A 30 9.85 20.22 2.48
N GLN A 31 11.02 20.25 1.85
CA GLN A 31 11.78 21.48 1.60
C GLN A 31 11.13 22.35 0.53
N SER A 32 10.42 21.71 -0.40
CA SER A 32 9.69 22.37 -1.49
C SER A 32 8.27 22.79 -1.10
N LEU A 33 7.80 22.35 0.07
CA LEU A 33 6.46 22.62 0.58
C LEU A 33 6.41 24.06 1.08
N ASP A 34 5.45 24.85 0.58
CA ASP A 34 5.20 26.18 1.10
C ASP A 34 4.42 26.10 2.43
N PRO A 35 5.05 26.44 3.58
CA PRO A 35 4.40 26.28 4.87
C PRO A 35 3.35 27.37 5.14
N ALA A 36 3.27 28.43 4.33
CA ALA A 36 2.30 29.51 4.46
C ALA A 36 0.99 29.20 3.73
N GLY A 37 1.05 28.42 2.63
CA GLY A 37 -0.10 27.87 1.92
C GLY A 37 -0.62 26.54 2.47
N ALA A 38 0.09 25.93 3.42
CA ALA A 38 -0.32 24.69 4.06
C ALA A 38 -1.43 24.92 5.10
N THR A 39 -2.48 24.10 5.04
CA THR A 39 -3.54 24.08 6.05
C THR A 39 -2.97 23.52 7.36
N ARG A 40 -3.29 24.14 8.50
CA ARG A 40 -2.76 23.73 9.82
C ARG A 40 -3.90 23.38 10.75
N ILE A 41 -3.76 22.27 11.47
CA ILE A 41 -4.69 21.86 12.52
C ILE A 41 -3.92 21.43 13.77
N ASP A 42 -4.34 21.95 14.91
CA ASP A 42 -3.81 21.55 16.22
C ASP A 42 -4.80 20.61 16.89
N VAL A 43 -4.37 19.36 17.10
CA VAL A 43 -5.24 18.31 17.66
C VAL A 43 -4.97 18.07 19.15
N ARG A 44 -3.99 18.75 19.74
CA ARG A 44 -3.66 18.66 21.17
C ARG A 44 -4.85 19.05 22.07
N PRO A 45 -5.57 20.17 21.85
CA PRO A 45 -6.72 20.52 22.68
C PRO A 45 -7.90 19.58 22.47
N HIS A 46 -8.04 18.97 21.29
CA HIS A 46 -9.11 18.01 21.00
C HIS A 46 -8.89 16.72 21.81
N LEU A 47 -7.68 16.16 21.73
CA LEU A 47 -7.30 14.98 22.50
C LEU A 47 -7.30 15.25 24.02
N ALA A 48 -6.86 16.43 24.46
CA ALA A 48 -6.92 16.82 25.86
C ALA A 48 -8.36 16.93 26.40
N ALA A 49 -9.32 17.25 25.53
CA ALA A 49 -10.74 17.28 25.85
C ALA A 49 -11.45 15.92 25.67
N GLY A 50 -10.72 14.85 25.33
CA GLY A 50 -11.29 13.53 25.01
C GLY A 50 -12.12 13.50 23.72
N ARG A 51 -11.94 14.50 22.86
CA ARG A 51 -12.57 14.55 21.53
C ARG A 51 -11.64 13.93 20.51
N ASP A 52 -12.25 13.20 19.59
CA ASP A 52 -11.53 12.62 18.46
C ASP A 52 -11.30 13.71 17.39
N PRO A 53 -10.04 14.00 17.02
CA PRO A 53 -9.70 15.03 16.04
C PRO A 53 -9.70 14.50 14.59
N PHE A 54 -9.97 13.22 14.37
CA PHE A 54 -9.81 12.60 13.05
C PHE A 54 -10.78 13.22 12.05
N ASP A 55 -12.03 13.45 12.45
CA ASP A 55 -13.06 14.02 11.58
C ASP A 55 -12.68 15.45 11.13
N ASP A 56 -12.18 16.29 12.05
CA ASP A 56 -11.68 17.63 11.74
C ASP A 56 -10.47 17.59 10.78
N ILE A 57 -9.54 16.66 10.99
CA ILE A 57 -8.39 16.46 10.10
C ILE A 57 -8.89 16.05 8.71
N MET A 58 -9.84 15.12 8.61
CA MET A 58 -10.39 14.65 7.33
C MET A 58 -11.21 15.73 6.62
N ALA A 59 -11.96 16.55 7.35
CA ALA A 59 -12.70 17.69 6.81
C ALA A 59 -11.75 18.71 6.14
N LEU A 60 -10.54 18.87 6.67
CA LEU A 60 -9.50 19.71 6.08
C LEU A 60 -8.72 18.99 4.97
N ALA A 61 -8.46 17.69 5.11
CA ALA A 61 -7.68 16.91 4.15
C ALA A 61 -8.46 16.59 2.85
N CYS A 62 -9.73 16.21 2.95
CA CYS A 62 -10.56 15.78 1.83
C CYS A 62 -10.66 16.82 0.68
N PRO A 63 -10.89 18.12 0.94
CA PRO A 63 -10.99 19.13 -0.12
C PRO A 63 -9.62 19.55 -0.70
N LEU A 64 -8.49 19.12 -0.12
CA LEU A 64 -7.17 19.47 -0.65
C LEU A 64 -6.96 18.88 -2.04
N ARG A 65 -6.50 19.73 -2.96
CA ARG A 65 -6.10 19.32 -4.30
C ARG A 65 -4.67 18.76 -4.29
N VAL A 66 -4.27 18.13 -5.39
CA VAL A 66 -2.87 17.73 -5.59
C VAL A 66 -1.97 18.98 -5.46
N GLY A 67 -0.87 18.85 -4.74
CA GLY A 67 -0.01 19.96 -4.31
C GLY A 67 -0.48 20.66 -3.03
N GLY A 68 -1.65 20.32 -2.50
CA GLY A 68 -2.14 20.82 -1.22
C GLY A 68 -1.39 20.20 -0.04
N ALA A 69 -1.00 21.03 0.93
CA ALA A 69 -0.29 20.63 2.12
C ALA A 69 -1.17 20.76 3.38
N LEU A 70 -1.06 19.78 4.27
CA LEU A 70 -1.69 19.76 5.59
C LEU A 70 -0.62 19.52 6.65
N ILE A 71 -0.64 20.32 7.72
CA ILE A 71 0.28 20.19 8.85
C ILE A 71 -0.57 19.94 10.10
N ILE A 72 -0.25 18.87 10.81
CA ILE A 72 -1.01 18.41 11.97
C ILE A 72 -0.09 18.44 13.18
N GLU A 73 -0.52 19.12 14.25
CA GLU A 73 0.20 19.17 15.52
C GLU A 73 -0.46 18.22 16.53
N ALA A 74 0.24 17.14 16.87
CA ALA A 74 -0.26 16.09 17.75
C ALA A 74 0.67 15.90 18.97
N PRO A 75 0.14 15.42 20.11
CA PRO A 75 0.98 15.17 21.29
C PRO A 75 1.88 13.92 21.16
N PHE A 76 1.60 13.05 20.19
CA PHE A 76 2.34 11.82 19.89
C PHE A 76 2.36 11.56 18.39
N ASP A 77 3.18 10.60 17.92
CA ASP A 77 3.22 10.18 16.52
C ASP A 77 1.93 9.43 16.13
N PRO A 78 1.07 9.98 15.26
CA PRO A 78 -0.20 9.37 14.95
C PRO A 78 -0.03 8.34 13.82
N VAL A 79 0.65 7.23 14.12
CA VAL A 79 0.88 6.13 13.16
C VAL A 79 -0.39 5.70 12.40
N PRO A 80 -1.55 5.51 13.05
CA PRO A 80 -2.78 5.12 12.34
C PRO A 80 -3.24 6.17 11.31
N LEU A 81 -3.12 7.46 11.66
CA LEU A 81 -3.51 8.58 10.80
C LEU A 81 -2.61 8.68 9.57
N ARG A 82 -1.31 8.40 9.73
CA ARG A 82 -0.34 8.38 8.61
C ARG A 82 -0.72 7.35 7.56
N THR A 83 -1.13 6.16 8.00
CA THR A 83 -1.60 5.08 7.10
C THR A 83 -2.83 5.52 6.32
N VAL A 84 -3.83 6.09 7.00
CA VAL A 84 -5.06 6.57 6.36
C VAL A 84 -4.75 7.66 5.33
N LEU A 85 -3.93 8.64 5.70
CA LEU A 85 -3.54 9.73 4.80
C LEU A 85 -2.76 9.21 3.58
N ALA A 86 -1.89 8.21 3.76
CA ALA A 86 -1.22 7.54 2.65
C ALA A 86 -2.20 6.86 1.68
N GLU A 87 -3.24 6.20 2.20
CA GLU A 87 -4.32 5.63 1.36
C GLU A 87 -5.12 6.70 0.61
N HIS A 88 -5.26 7.89 1.19
CA HIS A 88 -5.85 9.06 0.53
C HIS A 88 -4.91 9.80 -0.45
N GLY A 89 -3.72 9.26 -0.74
CA GLY A 89 -2.77 9.84 -1.69
C GLY A 89 -1.88 10.96 -1.13
N PHE A 90 -1.78 11.05 0.20
CA PHE A 90 -0.87 11.97 0.87
C PHE A 90 0.46 11.29 1.20
N GLU A 91 1.55 11.97 0.89
CA GLU A 91 2.86 11.65 1.40
C GLU A 91 3.01 12.27 2.80
N THR A 92 3.33 11.45 3.80
CA THR A 92 3.34 11.88 5.21
C THR A 92 4.73 11.77 5.84
N PHE A 93 5.14 12.82 6.55
CA PHE A 93 6.38 12.86 7.30
C PHE A 93 6.13 13.39 8.70
N ALA A 94 6.45 12.61 9.73
CA ALA A 94 6.29 12.99 11.12
C ALA A 94 7.65 13.32 11.74
N LYS A 95 7.74 14.45 12.46
CA LYS A 95 8.92 14.80 13.24
C LYS A 95 8.51 15.24 14.63
N ARG A 96 9.21 14.72 15.63
CA ARG A 96 9.14 15.24 16.99
C ARG A 96 9.85 16.59 17.04
N ILE A 97 9.10 17.65 17.38
CA ILE A 97 9.64 19.00 17.57
C ILE A 97 10.13 19.15 19.01
N GLU A 98 9.30 18.74 19.98
CA GLU A 98 9.60 18.77 21.42
C GLU A 98 8.98 17.55 22.13
N ALA A 99 9.25 17.39 23.43
CA ALA A 99 8.65 16.32 24.23
C ALA A 99 7.13 16.52 24.32
N GLY A 100 6.35 15.56 23.79
CA GLY A 100 4.89 15.69 23.73
C GLY A 100 4.40 16.64 22.65
N HIS A 101 5.24 17.01 21.68
CA HIS A 101 4.86 17.83 20.53
C HIS A 101 5.45 17.26 19.24
N TRP A 102 4.57 16.68 18.45
CA TRP A 102 4.84 16.11 17.15
C TRP A 102 4.19 16.96 16.07
N ARG A 103 4.93 17.14 14.98
CA ARG A 103 4.43 17.78 13.78
C ARG A 103 4.44 16.77 12.65
N LEU A 104 3.28 16.60 12.03
CA LEU A 104 3.09 15.74 10.89
C LEU A 104 2.82 16.62 9.66
N TRP A 105 3.68 16.53 8.65
CA TRP A 105 3.48 17.18 7.36
C TRP A 105 2.90 16.16 6.38
N CYS A 106 1.87 16.57 5.67
CA CYS A 106 1.16 15.75 4.70
C CYS A 106 1.06 16.53 3.40
N LEU A 107 1.69 16.05 2.33
CA LEU A 107 1.60 16.65 1.02
C LEU A 107 0.78 15.76 0.11
N ARG A 108 -0.23 16.32 -0.54
CA ARG A 108 -1.03 15.57 -1.50
C ARG A 108 -0.30 15.45 -2.83
N GLN A 109 0.45 14.36 -3.02
CA GLN A 109 1.22 14.12 -4.25
C GLN A 109 0.33 13.60 -5.39
N HIS A 110 -0.75 12.90 -5.05
CA HIS A 110 -1.62 12.28 -6.04
C HIS A 110 -3.09 12.63 -5.75
N ALA A 111 -3.95 12.52 -6.77
CA ALA A 111 -5.39 12.48 -6.56
C ALA A 111 -5.71 11.35 -5.55
N PRO A 112 -6.83 11.41 -4.81
CA PRO A 112 -7.12 10.36 -3.84
C PRO A 112 -7.10 9.11 -4.66
N LYS A 113 -6.23 8.18 -4.28
CA LYS A 113 -6.10 6.95 -5.00
C LYS A 113 -7.44 6.27 -4.76
N VAL A 114 -8.40 6.43 -5.69
CA VAL A 114 -9.42 5.42 -5.94
C VAL A 114 -8.60 4.25 -6.42
N THR A 115 -7.94 3.63 -5.46
CA THR A 115 -7.31 2.35 -5.57
C THR A 115 -8.52 1.45 -5.61
N PRO A 116 -8.79 0.73 -6.71
CA PRO A 116 -9.53 -0.52 -6.55
C PRO A 116 -8.80 -1.27 -5.42
N PRO A 117 -9.52 -1.78 -4.42
CA PRO A 117 -8.94 -2.16 -3.14
C PRO A 117 -7.79 -3.16 -3.34
N ALA A 118 -6.58 -2.78 -2.96
CA ALA A 118 -5.54 -3.75 -2.62
C ALA A 118 -5.62 -4.04 -1.13
N ARG A 119 -6.65 -4.81 -0.74
CA ARG A 119 -6.62 -5.75 0.40
C ARG A 119 -7.86 -6.64 0.37
N GLY A 120 -7.98 -7.39 -0.72
CA GLY A 120 -8.52 -8.74 -0.61
C GLY A 120 -7.47 -9.57 0.13
N SER A 121 -7.62 -9.73 1.44
CA SER A 121 -7.15 -10.95 2.08
C SER A 121 -8.08 -12.05 1.61
N THR A 122 -7.86 -12.55 0.40
CA THR A 122 -8.41 -13.85 0.03
C THR A 122 -7.38 -14.85 0.48
N ALA A 123 -7.74 -15.64 1.48
CA ALA A 123 -7.06 -16.90 1.74
C ALA A 123 -7.04 -17.69 0.41
N GLY A 124 -5.89 -17.68 -0.27
CA GLY A 124 -5.58 -18.51 -1.43
C GLY A 124 -5.77 -17.88 -2.82
N GLY A 125 -4.65 -17.63 -3.51
CA GLY A 125 -4.54 -17.84 -4.96
C GLY A 125 -4.87 -16.67 -5.90
N ALA A 126 -3.83 -16.16 -6.57
CA ALA A 126 -3.84 -15.33 -7.79
C ALA A 126 -4.48 -13.92 -7.68
N THR A 127 -3.68 -12.87 -7.89
CA THR A 127 -4.17 -11.47 -7.93
C THR A 127 -4.37 -11.05 -9.38
N VAL A 128 -5.52 -10.44 -9.72
CA VAL A 128 -5.81 -9.96 -11.09
C VAL A 128 -6.12 -8.47 -11.05
N TRP A 129 -5.53 -7.69 -11.95
CA TRP A 129 -5.81 -6.26 -12.13
C TRP A 129 -5.90 -5.89 -13.61
N ARG A 130 -6.57 -4.78 -13.95
CA ARG A 130 -6.65 -4.31 -15.35
C ARG A 130 -5.80 -3.05 -15.51
N GLU A 131 -4.96 -3.02 -16.54
CA GLU A 131 -4.13 -1.87 -16.93
C GLU A 131 -4.34 -1.53 -18.41
N ASP A 132 -3.69 -0.46 -18.87
CA ASP A 132 -3.74 0.04 -20.25
C ASP A 132 -3.29 -1.00 -21.29
N ASP A 133 -2.34 -1.88 -20.93
CA ASP A 133 -1.84 -2.95 -21.81
C ASP A 133 -2.65 -4.26 -21.75
N GLY A 134 -3.67 -4.36 -20.87
CA GLY A 134 -4.53 -5.55 -20.76
C GLY A 134 -4.84 -5.98 -19.33
N ILE A 135 -5.28 -7.22 -19.15
CA ILE A 135 -5.54 -7.79 -17.82
C ILE A 135 -4.28 -8.44 -17.27
N HIS A 136 -3.78 -7.96 -16.16
CA HIS A 136 -2.64 -8.52 -15.47
C HIS A 136 -3.06 -9.55 -14.42
N ILE A 137 -2.30 -10.63 -14.28
CA ILE A 137 -2.51 -11.68 -13.29
C ILE A 137 -1.18 -12.07 -12.65
N ASP A 138 -1.08 -11.92 -11.32
CA ASP A 138 0.01 -12.41 -10.49
C ASP A 138 -0.33 -13.77 -9.91
N VAL A 139 0.45 -14.77 -10.31
CA VAL A 139 0.36 -16.16 -9.82
C VAL A 139 1.66 -16.60 -9.16
N ARG A 140 2.47 -15.63 -8.70
CA ARG A 140 3.77 -15.92 -8.06
C ARG A 140 3.56 -16.63 -6.73
N GLY A 141 4.46 -17.55 -6.41
CA GLY A 141 4.40 -18.35 -5.17
C GLY A 141 3.34 -19.46 -5.15
N LEU A 142 2.59 -19.67 -6.24
CA LEU A 142 1.61 -20.77 -6.30
C LEU A 142 2.26 -22.09 -6.75
N PRO A 143 1.93 -23.22 -6.09
CA PRO A 143 2.41 -24.54 -6.52
C PRO A 143 1.81 -24.92 -7.87
N ALA A 144 2.60 -25.56 -8.74
CA ALA A 144 2.05 -26.11 -9.98
C ALA A 144 1.00 -27.18 -9.64
N PRO A 145 -0.17 -27.25 -10.29
CA PRO A 145 -0.61 -26.56 -11.53
C PRO A 145 -1.42 -25.26 -11.33
N ALA A 146 -1.51 -24.72 -10.11
CA ALA A 146 -2.39 -23.59 -9.79
C ALA A 146 -2.15 -22.31 -10.64
N PRO A 147 -0.90 -21.90 -10.96
CA PRO A 147 -0.67 -20.76 -11.88
C PRO A 147 -1.32 -20.94 -13.24
N LEU A 148 -1.19 -22.14 -13.82
CA LEU A 148 -1.73 -22.45 -15.15
C LEU A 148 -3.26 -22.39 -15.13
N VAL A 149 -3.89 -23.02 -14.13
CA VAL A 149 -5.35 -23.03 -14.00
C VAL A 149 -5.90 -21.62 -13.82
N ALA A 150 -5.22 -20.77 -13.04
CA ALA A 150 -5.65 -19.39 -12.82
C ALA A 150 -5.61 -18.55 -14.11
N ILE A 151 -4.53 -18.68 -14.90
CA ILE A 151 -4.38 -17.97 -16.18
C ILE A 151 -5.40 -18.48 -17.21
N VAL A 152 -5.57 -19.80 -17.36
CA VAL A 152 -6.52 -20.39 -18.31
C VAL A 152 -7.95 -20.00 -17.96
N ARG A 153 -8.36 -20.09 -16.69
CA ARG A 153 -9.71 -19.68 -16.26
C ARG A 153 -9.98 -18.20 -16.53
N LEU A 154 -8.96 -17.34 -16.36
CA LEU A 154 -9.08 -15.91 -16.66
C LEU A 154 -9.30 -15.68 -18.16
N ILE A 155 -8.59 -16.42 -19.01
CA ILE A 155 -8.72 -16.41 -20.47
C ILE A 155 -10.04 -17.04 -20.95
N GLU A 156 -10.60 -17.98 -20.20
CA GLU A 156 -11.91 -18.57 -20.53
C GLU A 156 -13.08 -17.71 -20.07
N SER A 157 -12.86 -16.86 -19.05
CA SER A 157 -13.90 -15.98 -18.51
C SER A 157 -14.33 -14.88 -19.49
N GLY A 158 -13.60 -14.67 -20.59
CA GLY A 158 -13.92 -13.70 -21.65
C GLY A 158 -13.86 -12.21 -21.25
N ASP A 159 -13.51 -11.92 -20.00
CA ASP A 159 -13.52 -10.59 -19.40
C ASP A 159 -12.26 -9.74 -19.74
N HIS A 160 -11.34 -10.31 -20.52
CA HIS A 160 -10.14 -9.68 -21.04
C HIS A 160 -10.39 -9.19 -22.46
N ALA A 161 -9.96 -7.97 -22.77
CA ALA A 161 -10.06 -7.37 -24.11
C ALA A 161 -9.09 -8.01 -25.14
N GLY A 162 -8.83 -9.31 -25.05
CA GLY A 162 -7.92 -10.07 -25.91
C GLY A 162 -6.43 -10.01 -25.54
N THR A 163 -6.07 -9.26 -24.49
CA THR A 163 -4.69 -9.17 -23.97
C THR A 163 -4.66 -9.43 -22.47
N VAL A 164 -3.78 -10.34 -22.05
CA VAL A 164 -3.56 -10.73 -20.65
C VAL A 164 -2.07 -10.74 -20.36
N VAL A 165 -1.61 -10.25 -19.20
CA VAL A 165 -0.21 -10.26 -18.78
C VAL A 165 -0.07 -11.12 -17.53
N ALA A 166 0.59 -12.27 -17.64
CA ALA A 166 0.84 -13.14 -16.51
C ALA A 166 2.23 -12.87 -15.91
N HIS A 167 2.25 -12.70 -14.59
CA HIS A 167 3.47 -12.52 -13.79
C HIS A 167 3.81 -13.85 -13.11
N LEU A 168 4.95 -14.44 -13.47
CA LEU A 168 5.42 -15.73 -12.96
C LEU A 168 6.84 -15.62 -12.41
N ASP A 169 7.16 -16.50 -11.45
CA ASP A 169 8.49 -16.62 -10.84
C ASP A 169 9.45 -17.46 -11.71
N ARG A 170 8.89 -18.30 -12.60
CA ARG A 170 9.64 -19.21 -13.47
C ARG A 170 8.96 -19.37 -14.83
N ASP A 171 9.70 -19.82 -15.84
CA ASP A 171 9.14 -20.08 -17.17
C ASP A 171 8.12 -21.25 -17.13
N PRO A 172 6.84 -20.99 -17.51
CA PRO A 172 5.80 -22.00 -17.48
C PRO A 172 5.71 -22.74 -18.82
N VAL A 173 6.62 -23.68 -19.07
CA VAL A 173 6.65 -24.50 -20.30
C VAL A 173 5.32 -25.19 -20.65
N HIS A 174 4.50 -25.53 -19.65
CA HIS A 174 3.19 -26.17 -19.82
C HIS A 174 2.07 -25.19 -20.20
N LEU A 175 2.28 -23.89 -20.08
CA LEU A 175 1.28 -22.89 -20.45
C LEU A 175 1.20 -22.73 -21.97
N TYR A 176 2.33 -22.80 -22.68
CA TYR A 176 2.38 -22.66 -24.14
C TYR A 176 1.42 -23.60 -24.90
N PRO A 177 1.35 -24.92 -24.64
CA PRO A 177 0.41 -25.81 -25.34
C PRO A 177 -1.06 -25.46 -25.05
N GLU A 178 -1.41 -25.13 -23.80
CA GLU A 178 -2.78 -24.75 -23.42
C GLU A 178 -3.26 -23.48 -24.14
N LEU A 179 -2.35 -22.54 -24.37
CA LEU A 179 -2.64 -21.32 -25.13
C LEU A 179 -2.82 -21.60 -26.61
N ALA A 180 -1.95 -22.43 -27.20
CA ALA A 180 -2.01 -22.77 -28.61
C ALA A 180 -3.34 -23.45 -28.98
N GLU A 181 -3.84 -24.38 -28.15
CA GLU A 181 -5.15 -25.02 -28.37
C GLU A 181 -6.32 -24.02 -28.35
N ARG A 182 -6.16 -22.90 -27.66
CA ARG A 182 -7.19 -21.88 -27.48
C ARG A 182 -7.03 -20.69 -28.44
N ASN A 183 -6.10 -20.76 -29.39
CA ASN A 183 -5.76 -19.68 -30.32
C ASN A 183 -5.13 -18.45 -29.63
N TRP A 184 -4.37 -18.69 -28.56
CA TRP A 184 -3.62 -17.69 -27.81
C TRP A 184 -2.11 -17.85 -28.01
N SER A 185 -1.39 -16.74 -28.00
CA SER A 185 0.07 -16.69 -28.11
C SER A 185 0.66 -16.01 -26.88
N ALA A 186 1.66 -16.63 -26.25
CA ALA A 186 2.45 -16.01 -25.20
C ALA A 186 3.75 -15.42 -25.77
N THR A 187 4.01 -14.15 -25.48
CA THR A 187 5.25 -13.45 -25.78
C THR A 187 5.92 -13.09 -24.46
N SER A 188 7.19 -13.47 -24.28
CA SER A 188 7.95 -13.01 -23.11
C SER A 188 8.28 -11.53 -23.24
N LEU A 189 8.00 -10.78 -22.18
CA LEU A 189 8.41 -9.38 -22.07
C LEU A 189 9.69 -9.30 -21.24
N PRO A 190 10.63 -8.40 -21.57
CA PRO A 190 11.77 -8.13 -20.72
C PRO A 190 11.28 -7.58 -19.37
N GLY A 191 11.55 -8.31 -18.30
CA GLY A 191 11.25 -7.95 -16.92
C GLY A 191 12.50 -7.93 -16.05
N ASP A 192 12.32 -7.67 -14.76
CA ASP A 192 13.38 -7.76 -13.76
C ASP A 192 13.97 -9.18 -13.70
N ALA A 193 15.22 -9.31 -13.24
CA ALA A 193 16.01 -10.56 -13.32
C ALA A 193 15.38 -11.80 -12.64
N ASN A 194 14.35 -11.61 -11.82
CA ASN A 194 13.61 -12.68 -11.12
C ASN A 194 12.11 -12.68 -11.46
N GLU A 195 11.70 -12.07 -12.58
CA GLU A 195 10.30 -11.96 -12.96
C GLU A 195 10.08 -12.34 -14.44
N VAL A 196 9.35 -13.42 -14.66
CA VAL A 196 8.92 -13.83 -15.99
C VAL A 196 7.55 -13.22 -16.26
N ARG A 197 7.53 -12.15 -17.06
CA ARG A 197 6.30 -11.54 -17.58
C ARG A 197 5.96 -12.14 -18.93
N LEU A 198 4.84 -12.83 -19.02
CA LEU A 198 4.30 -13.33 -20.28
C LEU A 198 3.10 -12.50 -20.69
N ARG A 199 3.18 -11.90 -21.87
CA ARG A 199 2.03 -11.26 -22.52
C ARG A 199 1.32 -12.27 -23.39
N LEU A 200 0.09 -12.59 -23.03
CA LEU A 200 -0.79 -13.49 -23.75
C LEU A 200 -1.72 -12.65 -24.62
N THR A 201 -1.71 -12.88 -25.92
CA THR A 201 -2.58 -12.20 -26.89
C THR A 201 -3.36 -13.23 -27.67
N LYS A 202 -4.66 -13.00 -27.83
CA LYS A 202 -5.50 -13.83 -28.70
C LYS A 202 -5.12 -13.56 -30.15
N ALA A 203 -4.74 -14.60 -30.90
CA ALA A 203 -4.49 -14.44 -32.33
C ALA A 203 -5.83 -14.13 -33.01
N PRO A 204 -5.92 -13.07 -33.84
CA PRO A 204 -7.11 -12.80 -34.63
C PRO A 204 -7.34 -13.99 -35.57
N THR A 205 -8.55 -14.57 -35.51
CA THR A 205 -9.01 -15.65 -36.39
C THR A 205 -9.25 -15.13 -37.80
#